data_AF-A0A4P1RTS6-F1
#
_entry.id   AF-A0A4P1RTS6-F1
#
_cell.length_a   1.000
_cell.length_b   1.000
_cell.length_c   1.000
_cell.angle_alpha   90.00
_cell.angle_beta   90.00
_cell.angle_gamma   90.00
#
_symmetry.space_group_name_H-M   'P 1'
#
loop_
_entity.id
_entity.type
_entity.pdbx_description
1 polymer ?
#
loop_
_entity_poly.entity_id
_entity_poly.type
_entity_poly.pdbx_seq_one_letter_code
_entity_poly.pdbx_strand_id
1 'polypeptide(L)'
;MKGLAVVDCSWARLDDVPFVRLRCTAPRLLPWLVAANPVNYGRPCKLSCVEALSAALAICGEEGTANLLLDKFKWGHGFLSLNRELLKAYSNCQSSADIITVQNAWLSQERQVHRAPSDSEDVTLEKEDQNSSDSEDGLPPLEKNMNHLSLDNSDEESE
;
A
#
# COMPACT_ATOMS: atom_id res chain seq x y z
N MET A 1 -2.95 5.03 -27.50
CA MET A 1 -1.71 5.10 -26.69
C MET A 1 -1.91 4.27 -25.44
N LYS A 2 -0.92 3.46 -25.05
CA LYS A 2 -0.85 2.82 -23.74
C LYS A 2 0.22 3.57 -22.95
N GLY A 3 -0.06 3.91 -21.70
CA GLY A 3 0.84 4.69 -20.86
C GLY A 3 0.37 4.66 -19.41
N LEU A 4 1.19 5.21 -18.53
CA LEU A 4 0.90 5.33 -17.10
C LEU A 4 0.53 6.78 -16.79
N ALA A 5 -0.49 6.96 -15.97
CA ALA A 5 -0.95 8.26 -15.51
C ALA A 5 -1.17 8.22 -14.00
N VAL A 6 -0.89 9.33 -13.33
CA VAL A 6 -1.14 9.53 -11.90
C VAL A 6 -2.00 10.78 -11.72
N VAL A 7 -2.85 10.76 -10.70
CA VAL A 7 -3.66 11.92 -10.32
C VAL A 7 -2.94 12.62 -9.17
N ASP A 8 -2.49 13.84 -9.41
CA ASP A 8 -1.80 14.63 -8.39
C ASP A 8 -2.82 15.23 -7.41
N CYS A 9 -2.84 14.68 -6.20
CA CYS A 9 -3.69 15.15 -5.11
C CYS A 9 -3.01 14.89 -3.77
N SER A 10 -3.34 15.70 -2.76
CA SER A 10 -2.90 15.42 -1.41
C SER A 10 -3.77 14.34 -0.77
N TRP A 11 -3.20 13.57 0.15
CA TRP A 11 -3.95 12.58 0.93
C TRP A 11 -5.12 13.18 1.71
N ALA A 12 -5.06 14.47 2.07
CA ALA A 12 -6.12 15.20 2.78
C ALA A 12 -7.32 15.58 1.90
N ARG A 13 -7.18 15.49 0.57
CA ARG A 13 -8.21 15.89 -0.40
C ARG A 13 -8.56 14.77 -1.36
N LEU A 14 -8.33 13.52 -0.96
CA LEU A 14 -8.61 12.38 -1.81
C LEU A 14 -10.11 12.26 -2.13
N ASP A 15 -10.97 12.58 -1.15
CA ASP A 15 -12.42 12.53 -1.29
C ASP A 15 -12.97 13.60 -2.26
N ASP A 16 -12.22 14.68 -2.48
CA ASP A 16 -12.56 15.73 -3.45
C ASP A 16 -12.29 15.30 -4.89
N VAL A 17 -11.54 14.22 -5.11
CA VAL A 17 -11.14 13.79 -6.45
C VAL A 17 -12.34 13.13 -7.13
N PRO A 18 -12.82 13.66 -8.28
CA PRO A 18 -13.98 13.11 -8.95
C PRO A 18 -13.61 11.85 -9.75
N PHE A 19 -13.39 10.73 -9.06
CA PHE A 19 -12.98 9.45 -9.67
C PHE A 19 -13.94 8.97 -10.75
N VAL A 20 -15.24 9.23 -10.60
CA VAL A 20 -16.29 8.88 -11.57
C VAL A 20 -16.11 9.63 -12.90
N ARG A 21 -15.48 10.81 -12.89
CA ARG A 21 -15.25 11.63 -14.10
C ARG A 21 -13.92 11.33 -14.78
N LEU A 22 -13.02 10.60 -14.12
CA LEU A 22 -11.73 10.22 -14.68
C LEU A 22 -11.92 9.10 -15.71
N ARG A 23 -11.67 9.41 -16.99
CA ARG A 23 -11.66 8.40 -18.05
C ARG A 23 -10.37 7.59 -17.97
N CYS A 24 -10.39 6.49 -17.23
CA CYS A 24 -9.31 5.51 -17.16
C CYS A 24 -9.77 4.19 -17.77
N THR A 25 -9.07 3.69 -18.79
CA THR A 25 -9.41 2.43 -19.46
C THR A 25 -9.02 1.19 -18.64
N ALA A 26 -8.09 1.32 -17.70
CA ALA A 26 -7.59 0.21 -16.89
C ALA A 26 -7.11 0.72 -15.52
N PRO A 27 -8.03 1.06 -14.59
CA PRO A 27 -7.63 1.42 -13.24
C PRO A 27 -6.93 0.24 -12.56
N ARG A 28 -5.81 0.53 -11.89
CA ARG A 28 -5.00 -0.43 -11.15
C ARG A 28 -4.59 0.20 -9.83
N LEU A 29 -4.70 -0.59 -8.77
CA LEU A 29 -4.16 -0.24 -7.46
C LEU A 29 -2.73 -0.77 -7.37
N LEU A 30 -1.82 0.01 -6.78
CA LEU A 30 -0.49 -0.48 -6.47
C LEU A 30 -0.55 -1.49 -5.32
N PRO A 31 0.32 -2.52 -5.32
CA PRO A 31 0.45 -3.40 -4.19
C PRO A 31 1.06 -2.68 -2.98
N TRP A 32 1.04 -3.35 -1.84
CA TRP A 32 1.60 -2.85 -0.59
C TRP A 32 3.07 -2.49 -0.75
N LEU A 33 3.40 -1.25 -0.41
CA LEU A 33 4.73 -0.64 -0.45
C LEU A 33 4.81 0.40 0.67
N VAL A 34 6.04 0.69 1.11
CA VAL A 34 6.31 1.65 2.18
C VAL A 34 6.84 2.95 1.59
N ALA A 35 6.31 4.06 2.07
CA ALA A 35 6.76 5.39 1.66
C ALA A 35 8.16 5.71 2.22
N ALA A 36 9.00 6.32 1.37
CA ALA A 36 10.30 6.87 1.74
C ALA A 36 10.33 8.42 1.66
N ASN A 37 9.23 9.05 1.24
CA ASN A 37 9.11 10.49 1.24
C ASN A 37 9.15 11.08 2.68
N PRO A 38 9.68 12.30 2.88
CA PRO A 38 9.86 12.88 4.21
C PRO A 38 8.56 13.08 5.02
N VAL A 39 7.41 13.19 4.33
CA VAL A 39 6.12 13.46 4.98
C VAL A 39 5.51 12.19 5.58
N ASN A 40 5.67 11.06 4.89
CA ASN A 40 5.03 9.79 5.24
C ASN A 40 6.04 8.66 5.42
N TYR A 41 7.30 8.96 5.71
CA TYR A 41 8.35 7.95 5.82
C TYR A 41 7.93 6.78 6.72
N GLY A 42 8.10 5.55 6.23
CA GLY A 42 7.75 4.33 6.96
C GLY A 42 6.25 4.01 6.96
N ARG A 43 5.37 4.90 6.49
CA ARG A 43 3.94 4.64 6.44
C ARG A 43 3.59 3.76 5.23
N PRO A 44 2.86 2.65 5.43
CA PRO A 44 2.45 1.80 4.33
C PRO A 44 1.42 2.51 3.44
N CYS A 45 1.50 2.26 2.13
CA CYS A 45 0.54 2.72 1.12
C CYS A 45 0.33 4.25 1.02
N LYS A 46 1.07 5.07 1.79
CA LYS A 46 1.03 6.54 1.76
C LYS A 46 2.11 7.12 0.85
N LEU A 47 2.18 6.57 -0.36
CA LEU A 47 3.14 6.99 -1.38
C LEU A 47 2.83 8.41 -1.87
N SER A 48 3.87 9.14 -2.24
CA SER A 48 3.74 10.34 -3.08
C SER A 48 3.44 9.97 -4.54
N CYS A 49 2.97 10.93 -5.33
CA CYS A 49 2.68 10.70 -6.76
C CYS A 49 3.91 10.19 -7.53
N VAL A 50 5.11 10.68 -7.20
CA VAL A 50 6.36 10.22 -7.83
C VAL A 50 6.74 8.81 -7.41
N GLU A 51 6.58 8.45 -6.14
CA GLU A 51 6.83 7.09 -5.66
C GLU A 51 5.84 6.10 -6.28
N ALA A 52 4.56 6.48 -6.37
CA ALA A 52 3.53 5.66 -7.01
C ALA A 52 3.84 5.43 -8.50
N LEU A 53 4.21 6.49 -9.22
CA LEU A 53 4.60 6.39 -10.64
C LEU A 53 5.84 5.49 -10.81
N SER A 54 6.85 5.69 -9.96
CA SER A 54 8.11 4.95 -10.00
C SER A 54 7.92 3.48 -9.62
N ALA A 55 7.06 3.17 -8.64
CA ALA A 55 6.70 1.82 -8.27
C ALA A 55 6.02 1.07 -9.41
N ALA A 56 5.04 1.70 -10.07
CA ALA A 56 4.38 1.11 -11.23
C ALA A 56 5.37 0.84 -12.38
N LEU A 57 6.30 1.76 -12.65
CA LEU A 57 7.35 1.55 -13.63
C LEU A 57 8.26 0.37 -13.26
N ALA A 58 8.72 0.31 -12.01
CA ALA A 58 9.58 -0.78 -11.52
C ALA A 58 8.88 -2.14 -11.61
N ILE A 59 7.60 -2.23 -11.23
CA ILE A 59 6.79 -3.46 -11.34
C ILE A 59 6.64 -3.88 -12.81
N CYS A 60 6.53 -2.92 -13.74
CA CYS A 60 6.49 -3.19 -15.18
C CYS A 60 7.86 -3.47 -15.82
N GLY A 61 8.94 -3.54 -15.04
CA GLY A 61 10.30 -3.80 -15.54
C GLY A 61 11.07 -2.56 -16.03
N GLU A 62 10.50 -1.37 -15.89
CA GLU A 62 11.10 -0.08 -16.28
C GLU A 62 11.87 0.57 -15.12
N GLU A 63 12.74 -0.20 -14.46
CA GLU A 63 13.49 0.24 -13.27
C GLU A 63 14.41 1.44 -13.56
N GLY A 64 15.01 1.50 -14.75
CA GLY A 64 15.86 2.65 -15.15
C GLY A 64 15.08 3.97 -15.19
N THR A 65 13.86 3.94 -15.70
CA THR A 65 12.97 5.11 -15.74
C THR A 65 12.49 5.49 -14.33
N ALA A 66 12.19 4.49 -13.49
CA ALA A 66 11.85 4.71 -12.09
C ALA A 66 12.99 5.42 -11.32
N ASN A 67 14.23 4.98 -11.51
CA ASN A 67 15.41 5.64 -10.93
C ASN A 67 15.53 7.09 -11.40
N LEU A 68 15.42 7.34 -12.71
CA LEU A 68 15.54 8.69 -13.27
C LEU A 68 14.50 9.68 -12.71
N LEU A 69 13.28 9.20 -12.41
CA LEU A 69 12.25 10.02 -11.78
C LEU A 69 12.60 10.37 -10.34
N LEU A 70 13.08 9.39 -9.59
CA LEU A 70 13.42 9.54 -8.16
C LEU A 70 14.72 10.30 -7.93
N ASP A 71 15.67 10.28 -8.88
CA ASP A 71 16.94 10.99 -8.80
C ASP A 71 16.78 12.52 -8.69
N LYS A 72 15.61 13.05 -9.06
CA LYS A 72 15.27 14.46 -8.86
C LYS A 72 15.07 14.83 -7.38
N PHE A 73 14.95 13.84 -6.51
CA PHE A 73 14.66 13.99 -5.10
C PHE A 73 15.84 13.45 -4.27
N LYS A 74 16.32 14.26 -3.32
CA LYS A 74 17.43 13.86 -2.43
C LYS A 74 17.14 12.61 -1.59
N TRP A 75 15.88 12.26 -1.39
CA TRP A 75 15.43 11.08 -0.66
C TRP A 75 14.99 9.94 -1.60
N GLY A 76 14.90 10.19 -2.91
CA GLY A 76 14.22 9.31 -3.86
C GLY A 76 14.85 7.93 -4.00
N HIS A 77 16.18 7.85 -3.96
CA HIS A 77 16.94 6.58 -3.96
C HIS A 77 16.62 5.71 -2.73
N GLY A 78 16.17 6.33 -1.63
CA GLY A 78 15.69 5.62 -0.46
C GLY A 78 14.44 4.77 -0.74
N PHE A 79 13.56 5.21 -1.66
CA PHE A 79 12.32 4.49 -1.97
C PHE A 79 12.56 3.11 -2.59
N LEU A 80 13.39 3.05 -3.62
CA LEU A 80 13.72 1.79 -4.30
C LEU A 80 14.55 0.87 -3.40
N SER A 81 15.43 1.44 -2.58
CA SER A 81 16.23 0.68 -1.61
C SER A 81 15.35 0.06 -0.53
N LEU A 82 14.42 0.84 0.04
CA LEU A 82 13.49 0.42 1.09
C LEU A 82 12.58 -0.72 0.62
N ASN A 83 12.09 -0.64 -0.62
CA ASN A 83 11.13 -1.61 -1.16
C ASN A 83 11.76 -2.64 -2.10
N ARG A 84 13.09 -2.78 -2.09
CA ARG A 84 13.83 -3.52 -3.12
C ARG A 84 13.35 -4.96 -3.31
N GLU A 85 13.17 -5.67 -2.20
CA GLU A 85 12.77 -7.08 -2.21
C GLU A 85 11.35 -7.25 -2.74
N LEU A 86 10.42 -6.41 -2.28
CA LEU A 86 9.04 -6.39 -2.74
C LEU A 86 8.92 -6.01 -4.21
N LEU A 87 9.57 -4.94 -4.65
CA LEU A 87 9.54 -4.49 -6.04
C LEU A 87 10.08 -5.58 -6.98
N LYS A 88 11.17 -6.25 -6.58
CA LYS A 88 11.73 -7.37 -7.33
C LYS A 88 10.79 -8.59 -7.35
N ALA A 89 10.09 -8.88 -6.25
CA ALA A 89 9.11 -9.96 -6.22
C ALA A 89 7.90 -9.64 -7.11
N TYR A 90 7.38 -8.42 -7.04
CA TYR A 90 6.27 -7.96 -7.87
C TYR A 90 6.62 -7.90 -9.37
N SER A 91 7.85 -7.54 -9.74
CA SER A 91 8.27 -7.51 -11.15
C SER A 91 8.33 -8.91 -11.79
N ASN A 92 8.41 -9.98 -10.98
CA ASN A 92 8.40 -11.36 -11.47
C ASN A 92 6.97 -11.94 -11.58
N CYS A 93 5.96 -11.22 -11.09
CA CYS A 93 4.56 -11.66 -11.13
C CYS A 93 3.97 -11.48 -12.53
N GLN A 94 3.15 -12.43 -12.99
CA GLN A 94 2.50 -12.36 -14.30
C GLN A 94 1.03 -11.96 -14.20
N SER A 95 0.43 -12.11 -13.02
CA SER A 95 -0.97 -11.79 -12.77
C SER A 95 -1.15 -10.93 -11.52
N SER A 96 -2.31 -10.26 -11.43
CA SER A 96 -2.70 -9.55 -10.21
C SER A 96 -2.89 -10.50 -9.01
N ALA A 97 -3.27 -11.75 -9.25
CA ALA A 97 -3.40 -12.75 -8.18
C ALA A 97 -2.03 -13.14 -7.61
N ASP A 98 -1.00 -13.22 -8.46
CA ASP A 98 0.38 -13.48 -8.03
C ASP A 98 0.88 -12.34 -7.14
N ILE A 99 0.62 -11.09 -7.56
CA ILE A 99 0.98 -9.89 -6.78
C ILE A 99 0.33 -9.93 -5.40
N ILE A 100 -0.96 -10.24 -5.31
CA ILE A 100 -1.69 -10.33 -4.03
C ILE A 100 -1.12 -11.47 -3.17
N THR A 101 -0.78 -12.61 -3.77
CA THR A 101 -0.16 -13.74 -3.07
C THR A 101 1.17 -13.35 -2.45
N VAL A 102 2.06 -12.71 -3.23
CA VAL A 102 3.36 -12.21 -2.75
C VAL A 102 3.17 -11.18 -1.63
N GLN A 103 2.24 -10.23 -1.81
CA GLN A 103 1.91 -9.22 -0.81
C GLN A 103 1.45 -9.85 0.51
N ASN A 104 0.52 -10.80 0.46
CA ASN A 104 -0.03 -11.44 1.66
C ASN A 104 1.00 -12.30 2.38
N ALA A 105 1.87 -12.98 1.63
CA ALA A 105 2.99 -13.72 2.19
C ALA A 105 3.95 -12.78 2.95
N TRP A 106 4.33 -11.65 2.33
CA TRP A 106 5.19 -10.65 2.95
C TRP A 106 4.60 -10.10 4.26
N LEU A 107 3.34 -9.65 4.22
CA LEU A 107 2.66 -9.09 5.38
C LEU A 107 2.49 -10.11 6.52
N SER A 108 2.40 -11.39 6.20
CA SER A 108 2.28 -12.45 7.20
C SER A 108 3.62 -12.78 7.85
N GLN A 109 4.71 -12.73 7.09
CA GLN A 109 6.07 -12.89 7.59
C GLN A 109 6.42 -11.79 8.61
N GLU A 110 6.18 -10.52 8.25
CA GLU A 110 6.43 -9.38 9.15
C GLU A 110 5.64 -9.49 10.46
N ARG A 111 4.36 -9.90 10.40
CA ARG A 111 3.55 -10.14 11.60
C ARG A 111 4.11 -11.24 12.51
N GLN A 112 4.75 -12.26 11.94
CA GLN A 112 5.36 -13.35 12.72
C GLN A 112 6.66 -12.91 13.37
N VAL A 113 7.47 -12.10 12.68
CA VAL A 113 8.73 -11.54 13.23
C VAL A 113 8.45 -10.63 14.43
N HIS A 114 7.41 -9.80 14.36
CA HIS A 114 7.00 -8.94 15.48
C HIS A 114 6.27 -9.67 16.63
N ARG A 115 5.89 -10.94 16.46
CA ARG A 115 5.16 -11.73 17.47
C ARG A 115 6.04 -12.72 18.24
N ALA A 116 7.34 -12.81 17.95
CA ALA A 116 8.27 -13.62 18.75
C ALA A 116 8.48 -12.97 20.15
N PRO A 117 8.42 -13.75 21.25
CA PRO A 117 7.93 -13.25 22.54
C PRO A 117 8.97 -12.48 23.34
N SER A 118 8.60 -11.28 23.80
CA SER A 118 9.10 -10.72 25.06
C SER A 118 8.03 -10.98 26.13
N ASP A 119 8.41 -11.72 27.16
CA ASP A 119 7.58 -12.00 28.34
C ASP A 119 7.04 -10.72 29.02
N SER A 120 5.84 -10.84 29.61
CA SER A 120 5.16 -9.92 30.56
C SER A 120 4.65 -8.58 29.95
N GLU A 121 3.40 -8.11 30.08
CA GLU A 121 2.31 -8.32 31.03
C GLU A 121 0.92 -8.16 30.36
N ASP A 122 -0.10 -8.62 31.09
CA ASP A 122 -1.55 -8.65 30.89
C ASP A 122 -2.19 -7.51 30.07
N VAL A 123 -2.92 -7.85 29.00
CA VAL A 123 -3.98 -7.01 28.43
C VAL A 123 -5.18 -7.89 28.07
N THR A 124 -6.24 -7.74 28.85
CA THR A 124 -7.57 -8.32 28.66
C THR A 124 -8.14 -7.96 27.28
N LEU A 125 -8.42 -8.98 26.48
CA LEU A 125 -9.15 -8.88 25.21
C LEU A 125 -10.66 -8.87 25.50
N GLU A 126 -11.27 -7.69 25.52
CA GLU A 126 -12.72 -7.56 25.43
C GLU A 126 -13.14 -7.81 23.97
N LYS A 127 -14.07 -8.75 23.80
CA LYS A 127 -14.73 -9.05 22.53
C LYS A 127 -15.86 -8.05 22.35
N GLU A 128 -15.89 -7.34 21.22
CA GLU A 128 -17.11 -6.66 20.77
C GLU A 128 -17.51 -7.11 19.37
N ASP A 129 -18.83 -7.09 19.19
CA ASP A 129 -19.62 -7.99 18.38
C ASP A 129 -19.65 -7.70 16.87
N GLN A 130 -19.83 -8.79 16.12
CA GLN A 130 -20.15 -8.81 14.71
C GLN A 130 -21.58 -8.29 14.48
N ASN A 131 -21.73 -7.22 13.70
CA ASN A 131 -22.99 -6.92 13.03
C ASN A 131 -22.81 -7.16 11.53
N SER A 132 -23.15 -8.37 11.06
CA SER A 132 -23.21 -8.68 9.63
C SER A 132 -24.53 -8.15 9.05
N SER A 133 -24.45 -7.15 8.18
CA SER A 133 -25.55 -6.89 7.26
C SER A 133 -25.25 -7.63 5.96
N ASP A 134 -25.91 -8.78 5.84
CA ASP A 134 -25.87 -9.66 4.68
C ASP A 134 -26.63 -9.02 3.51
N SER A 135 -26.04 -9.05 2.32
CA SER A 135 -26.71 -8.73 1.06
C SER A 135 -26.17 -9.69 0.02
N GLU A 136 -26.94 -10.75 -0.23
CA GLU A 136 -26.67 -11.79 -1.22
C GLU A 136 -26.70 -11.22 -2.65
N ASP A 137 -25.55 -10.73 -3.12
CA ASP A 137 -25.24 -10.72 -4.55
C ASP A 137 -24.29 -11.88 -4.81
N GLY A 138 -24.69 -12.84 -5.66
CA GLY A 138 -23.97 -14.08 -5.99
C GLY A 138 -22.63 -13.89 -6.72
N LEU A 139 -21.85 -12.91 -6.32
CA LEU A 139 -20.49 -12.65 -6.72
C LEU A 139 -19.54 -13.50 -5.86
N PRO A 140 -18.43 -14.01 -6.44
CA PRO A 140 -17.41 -14.70 -5.65
C PRO A 140 -16.86 -13.76 -4.56
N PRO A 141 -16.46 -14.29 -3.39
CA PRO A 141 -15.90 -13.48 -2.31
C PRO A 141 -14.70 -12.70 -2.82
N LEU A 142 -14.76 -11.37 -2.72
CA LEU A 142 -13.61 -10.53 -3.02
C LEU A 142 -12.52 -10.85 -1.98
N GLU A 143 -11.30 -11.16 -2.44
CA GLU A 143 -10.16 -11.30 -1.54
C GLU A 143 -9.98 -10.00 -0.76
N LYS A 144 -9.98 -10.11 0.58
CA LYS A 144 -9.96 -8.96 1.47
C LYS A 144 -8.63 -8.22 1.33
N ASN A 145 -8.67 -7.01 0.77
CA ASN A 145 -7.53 -6.11 0.74
C ASN A 145 -7.27 -5.55 2.15
N MET A 146 -6.13 -5.91 2.75
CA MET A 146 -5.77 -5.49 4.11
C MET A 146 -5.13 -4.09 4.20
N ASN A 147 -5.08 -3.33 3.10
CA ASN A 147 -4.45 -2.01 3.07
C ASN A 147 -5.17 -0.94 3.92
N HIS A 148 -6.32 -1.26 4.53
CA HIS A 148 -7.17 -0.33 5.29
C HIS A 148 -7.22 -0.57 6.81
N LEU A 149 -6.30 -1.35 7.39
CA LEU A 149 -6.19 -1.42 8.85
C LEU A 149 -5.64 -0.09 9.38
N SER A 150 -6.53 0.77 9.90
CA SER A 150 -6.19 1.98 10.64
C SER A 150 -5.51 1.57 11.96
N LEU A 151 -4.25 1.95 12.12
CA LEU A 151 -3.65 2.09 13.44
C LEU A 151 -4.24 3.37 14.04
N ASP A 152 -5.19 3.22 14.95
CA ASP A 152 -5.78 4.32 15.67
C ASP A 152 -4.73 4.90 16.63
N ASN A 153 -4.35 6.16 16.41
CA ASN A 153 -3.54 6.92 17.36
C ASN A 153 -4.54 7.65 18.28
N SER A 154 -4.82 7.07 19.44
CA SER A 154 -5.44 7.80 20.54
C SER A 154 -4.38 8.68 21.21
N ASP A 155 -4.21 9.90 20.72
CA ASP A 155 -3.63 10.99 21.52
C ASP A 155 -4.75 11.51 22.43
N GLU A 156 -4.77 11.07 23.69
CA GLU A 156 -5.61 11.70 24.72
C GLU A 156 -5.01 13.06 25.10
N GLU A 157 -5.74 14.13 24.78
CA GLU A 157 -5.65 15.41 25.47
C GLU A 157 -5.93 15.19 26.96
N SER A 158 -5.04 15.63 27.84
CA SER A 158 -5.38 15.92 29.23
C SER A 158 -4.94 17.35 29.56
N GLU A 159 -5.95 18.15 29.93
CA GLU A 159 -5.88 19.54 30.41
C GLU A 159 -5.05 19.72 31.68
#